data_AF-A0A454XP50-F1
#
_entry.id   AF-A0A454XP50-F1
#
_cell.length_a   1.000
_cell.length_b   1.000
_cell.length_c   1.000
_cell.angle_alpha   90.00
_cell.angle_beta   90.00
_cell.angle_gamma   90.00
#
_symmetry.space_group_name_H-M   'P 1'
#
loop_
_entity.id
_entity.type
_entity.pdbx_description
1 polymer ?
#
loop_
_entity_poly.entity_id
_entity_poly.type
_entity_poly.pdbx_seq_one_letter_code
_entity_poly.pdbx_strand_id
1 'polypeptide(L)'
;MMQFMLLFSRQGKLRLQKWYTAYQDKQKKKICRELITTILSRKPKMCAFLEYKDLKIVYKRYASLYFCCAVEEGDNELICLETIHRYVELLDKYFGSVCELDIIFNFEKAYFILDEFLLAGEVQETSKKQVLKAIAAQDLLQEEETPQGFFEDHGLG
;
A
#
# COMPACT_ATOMS: atom_id res chain seq x y z
N MET A 1 -8.45 14.05 -4.37
CA MET A 1 -8.16 12.65 -4.75
C MET A 1 -6.69 12.26 -4.57
N MET A 2 -6.43 11.02 -4.08
CA MET A 2 -5.07 10.46 -4.02
C MET A 2 -4.54 10.09 -5.41
N GLN A 3 -3.38 10.61 -5.79
CA GLN A 3 -2.74 10.37 -7.08
C GLN A 3 -1.96 9.04 -7.11
N PHE A 4 -1.26 8.74 -6.03
CA PHE A 4 -0.50 7.50 -5.86
C PHE A 4 -0.15 7.23 -4.39
N MET A 5 0.16 5.97 -4.11
CA MET A 5 0.69 5.49 -2.84
C MET A 5 1.98 4.70 -3.08
N LEU A 6 3.02 5.04 -2.35
CA LEU A 6 4.33 4.39 -2.37
C LEU A 6 4.65 3.80 -1.01
N LEU A 7 5.27 2.63 -1.05
CA LEU A 7 5.83 1.98 0.12
C LEU A 7 7.30 1.66 -0.14
N PHE A 8 8.19 2.10 0.73
CA PHE A 8 9.61 1.86 0.56
C PHE A 8 10.35 1.68 1.89
N SER A 9 11.45 0.94 1.85
CA SER A 9 12.28 0.65 3.01
C SER A 9 13.17 1.83 3.39
N ARG A 10 13.79 1.76 4.57
CA ARG A 10 14.83 2.69 5.02
C ARG A 10 16.03 2.78 4.07
N GLN A 11 16.31 1.73 3.29
CA GLN A 11 17.35 1.72 2.26
C GLN A 11 16.88 2.29 0.91
N GLY A 12 15.64 2.79 0.83
CA GLY A 12 15.05 3.32 -0.39
C GLY A 12 14.58 2.27 -1.40
N LYS A 13 14.46 1.00 -0.97
CA LYS A 13 13.93 -0.07 -1.83
C LYS A 13 12.40 0.02 -1.87
N LEU A 14 11.84 0.15 -3.06
CA LEU A 14 10.39 0.17 -3.26
C LEU A 14 9.80 -1.22 -2.99
N ARG A 15 8.70 -1.26 -2.24
CA ARG A 15 7.95 -2.47 -1.87
C ARG A 15 6.58 -2.51 -2.52
N LEU A 16 5.94 -1.34 -2.66
CA LEU A 16 4.65 -1.18 -3.31
C LEU A 16 4.59 0.18 -4.00
N GLN A 17 3.95 0.23 -5.17
CA GLN A 17 3.60 1.48 -5.86
C GLN A 17 2.25 1.34 -6.55
N LYS A 18 1.23 1.98 -5.98
CA LYS A 18 -0.09 2.08 -6.60
C LYS A 18 -0.25 3.48 -7.21
N TRP A 19 -0.53 3.52 -8.51
CA TRP A 19 -0.77 4.76 -9.26
C TRP A 19 -2.26 4.79 -9.65
N TYR A 20 -2.99 5.77 -9.13
CA TYR A 20 -4.43 5.94 -9.43
C TYR A 20 -4.66 6.82 -10.67
N THR A 21 -3.67 7.65 -11.00
CA THR A 21 -3.65 8.46 -12.23
C THR A 21 -2.64 7.90 -13.23
N ALA A 22 -2.94 8.07 -14.52
CA ALA A 22 -2.06 7.64 -15.60
C ALA A 22 -0.78 8.51 -15.66
N TYR A 23 0.37 7.86 -15.52
CA TYR A 23 1.69 8.47 -15.70
C TYR A 23 2.55 7.62 -16.63
N GLN A 24 3.44 8.28 -17.37
CA GLN A 24 4.48 7.57 -18.13
C GLN A 24 5.49 6.92 -17.19
N ASP A 25 6.01 5.75 -17.53
CA ASP A 25 6.97 5.03 -16.66
C ASP A 25 8.24 5.82 -16.37
N LYS A 26 8.69 6.65 -17.32
CA LYS A 26 9.82 7.57 -17.10
C LYS A 26 9.51 8.58 -16.00
N GLN A 27 8.28 9.09 -15.96
CA GLN A 27 7.83 10.02 -14.94
C GLN A 27 7.65 9.32 -13.59
N LYS A 28 7.02 8.14 -13.55
CA LYS A 28 6.89 7.32 -12.33
C LYS A 28 8.25 7.07 -11.66
N LYS A 29 9.24 6.61 -12.43
CA LYS A 29 10.61 6.38 -11.96
C LYS A 29 11.28 7.65 -11.41
N LYS A 30 11.05 8.80 -12.07
CA LYS A 30 11.57 10.10 -11.63
C LYS A 30 10.94 10.52 -10.29
N ILE A 31 9.61 10.47 -10.20
CA ILE A 31 8.85 10.83 -8.99
C ILE A 31 9.27 9.93 -7.81
N CYS A 32 9.29 8.61 -7.98
CA CYS A 32 9.72 7.68 -6.93
C CYS A 32 11.12 8.03 -6.41
N ARG A 33 12.09 8.26 -7.31
CA ARG A 33 13.46 8.59 -6.90
C ARG A 33 13.51 9.90 -6.11
N GLU A 34 12.88 10.95 -6.62
CA GLU A 34 12.87 12.27 -5.97
C GLU A 34 12.22 12.21 -4.57
N LEU A 35 11.04 11.60 -4.47
CA LEU A 35 10.32 11.52 -3.19
C LEU A 35 11.02 10.63 -2.17
N ILE A 36 11.54 9.46 -2.58
CA ILE A 36 12.28 8.58 -1.68
C ILE A 36 13.52 9.29 -1.14
N THR A 37 14.31 9.93 -2.01
CA THR A 37 15.50 10.69 -1.58
C THR A 37 15.14 11.84 -0.64
N THR A 38 14.10 12.62 -0.98
CA THR A 38 13.64 13.74 -0.14
C THR A 38 13.14 13.24 1.22
N ILE A 39 12.31 12.19 1.28
CA ILE A 39 11.75 11.70 2.55
C ILE A 39 12.83 11.07 3.44
N LEU A 40 13.75 10.29 2.88
CA LEU A 40 14.81 9.63 3.66
C LEU A 40 15.84 10.62 4.23
N SER A 41 15.99 11.82 3.65
CA SER A 41 16.89 12.85 4.15
C SER A 41 16.31 13.67 5.32
N ARG A 42 15.02 13.49 5.65
CA ARG A 42 14.33 14.26 6.70
C ARG A 42 14.58 13.72 8.10
N LYS A 43 14.60 14.64 9.08
CA LYS A 43 14.74 14.30 10.51
C LYS A 43 13.41 13.78 11.09
N PRO A 44 13.43 12.86 12.07
CA PRO A 44 12.20 12.22 12.60
C PRO A 44 11.13 13.17 13.18
N LYS A 45 11.50 14.36 13.64
CA LYS A 45 10.57 15.35 14.23
C LYS A 45 9.99 16.33 13.22
N MET A 46 10.33 16.20 11.93
CA MET A 46 9.79 17.09 10.91
C MET A 46 8.33 16.75 10.59
N CYS A 47 7.62 17.72 10.02
CA CYS A 47 6.24 17.54 9.59
C CYS A 47 6.09 16.34 8.63
N ALA A 48 4.98 15.62 8.78
CA ALA A 48 4.58 14.49 7.93
C ALA A 48 4.10 14.93 6.54
N PHE A 49 4.00 16.24 6.28
CA PHE A 49 3.50 16.82 5.05
C PHE A 49 4.61 17.56 4.30
N LEU A 50 4.59 17.49 2.97
CA LEU A 50 5.50 18.18 2.06
C LEU A 50 4.71 18.74 0.88
N GLU A 51 5.15 19.88 0.36
CA GLU A 51 4.73 20.34 -0.95
C GLU A 51 5.64 19.70 -2.02
N TYR A 52 5.04 19.18 -3.07
CA TYR A 52 5.76 18.62 -4.22
C TYR A 52 5.01 18.97 -5.50
N LYS A 53 5.47 20.03 -6.18
CA LYS A 53 4.76 20.63 -7.32
C LYS A 53 3.35 21.03 -6.88
N ASP A 54 2.33 20.72 -7.67
CA ASP A 54 0.93 21.02 -7.40
C ASP A 54 0.25 19.96 -6.52
N LEU A 55 1.03 19.14 -5.80
CA LEU A 55 0.55 18.07 -4.93
C LEU A 55 1.07 18.22 -3.51
N LYS A 56 0.31 17.68 -2.57
CA LYS A 56 0.70 17.52 -1.17
C LYS A 56 1.12 16.08 -0.94
N ILE A 57 2.31 15.89 -0.37
CA ILE A 57 2.83 14.58 0.00
C ILE A 57 2.60 14.36 1.49
N VAL A 58 1.93 13.26 1.82
CA VAL A 58 1.72 12.81 3.19
C VAL A 58 2.53 11.54 3.40
N TYR A 59 3.42 11.52 4.39
CA TYR A 59 4.22 10.34 4.67
C TYR A 59 4.29 10.00 6.16
N LYS A 60 4.37 8.71 6.44
CA LYS A 60 4.54 8.18 7.79
C LYS A 60 5.47 6.98 7.79
N ARG A 61 6.34 6.93 8.79
CA ARG A 61 7.24 5.80 9.02
C ARG A 61 6.64 4.85 10.06
N TYR A 62 6.58 3.56 9.73
CA TYR A 62 6.25 2.46 10.63
C TYR A 62 7.41 1.46 10.61
N ALA A 63 8.09 1.28 11.75
CA ALA A 63 9.31 0.47 11.85
C ALA A 63 10.38 0.81 10.78
N SER A 64 10.67 -0.11 9.85
CA SER A 64 11.62 0.08 8.74
C SER A 64 10.99 0.62 7.46
N LEU A 65 9.67 0.70 7.38
CA LEU A 65 8.91 1.08 6.19
C LEU A 65 8.43 2.54 6.24
N TYR A 66 8.43 3.17 5.08
CA TYR A 66 7.86 4.48 4.83
C TYR A 66 6.67 4.32 3.89
N PHE A 67 5.52 4.81 4.35
CA PHE A 67 4.30 4.94 3.59
C PHE A 67 4.20 6.39 3.13
N CYS A 68 3.93 6.60 1.85
CA CYS A 68 3.92 7.92 1.23
C CYS A 68 2.76 8.00 0.24
N CYS A 69 1.86 8.96 0.43
CA CYS A 69 0.76 9.24 -0.49
C CYS A 69 0.94 10.65 -1.07
N ALA A 70 0.51 10.84 -2.31
CA ALA A 70 0.33 12.15 -2.90
C ALA A 70 -1.15 12.44 -3.06
N VAL A 71 -1.61 13.57 -2.55
CA VAL A 71 -3.00 14.04 -2.59
C VAL A 71 -3.07 15.44 -3.21
N GLU A 72 -4.25 15.82 -3.67
CA GLU A 72 -4.47 17.13 -4.29
C GLU A 72 -4.47 18.25 -3.24
N GLU A 73 -4.29 19.49 -3.69
CA GLU A 73 -4.16 20.65 -2.79
C GLU A 73 -5.41 20.85 -1.90
N GLY A 74 -6.60 20.52 -2.41
CA GLY A 74 -7.86 20.62 -1.68
C GLY A 74 -8.11 19.49 -0.68
N ASP A 75 -7.32 18.42 -0.69
CA ASP A 75 -7.52 17.28 0.20
C ASP A 75 -6.99 17.53 1.61
N ASN A 76 -7.59 16.86 2.58
CA ASN A 76 -7.19 16.93 3.98
C ASN A 76 -6.03 15.95 4.26
N GLU A 77 -4.88 16.49 4.64
CA GLU A 77 -3.65 15.72 4.88
C GLU A 77 -3.77 14.81 6.10
N LEU A 78 -4.55 15.19 7.11
CA LEU A 78 -4.78 14.38 8.31
C LEU A 78 -5.65 13.16 8.00
N ILE A 79 -6.66 13.31 7.13
CA ILE A 79 -7.47 12.18 6.66
C ILE A 79 -6.61 11.22 5.84
N CYS A 80 -5.70 11.73 5.00
CA CYS A 80 -4.73 10.90 4.29
C CYS A 80 -3.77 10.17 5.26
N LEU A 81 -3.36 10.83 6.34
CA LEU A 81 -2.50 10.21 7.35
C LEU A 81 -3.24 9.08 8.10
N GLU A 82 -4.52 9.27 8.42
CA GLU A 82 -5.38 8.22 8.98
C GLU A 82 -5.63 7.08 7.99
N THR A 83 -5.74 7.39 6.69
CA THR A 83 -5.87 6.39 5.62
C THR A 83 -4.62 5.50 5.57
N ILE A 84 -3.43 6.08 5.66
CA ILE A 84 -2.17 5.32 5.78
C ILE A 84 -2.20 4.44 7.03
N HIS A 85 -2.59 5.00 8.17
CA HIS A 85 -2.62 4.24 9.43
C HIS A 85 -3.59 3.06 9.35
N ARG A 86 -4.77 3.29 8.78
CA ARG A 86 -5.80 2.28 8.56
C ARG A 86 -5.30 1.13 7.69
N TYR A 87 -4.57 1.44 6.62
CA TYR A 87 -3.96 0.41 5.77
C TYR A 87 -2.92 -0.42 6.54
N VAL A 88 -2.10 0.21 7.40
CA VAL A 88 -1.16 -0.53 8.27
C VAL A 88 -1.90 -1.45 9.23
N GLU A 89 -3.01 -1.02 9.83
CA GLU A 89 -3.82 -1.88 10.71
C GLU A 89 -4.45 -3.07 9.96
N LEU A 90 -4.86 -2.87 8.69
CA LEU A 90 -5.37 -3.95 7.85
C LEU A 90 -4.28 -4.99 7.56
N LEU A 91 -3.09 -4.53 7.16
CA LEU A 91 -1.92 -5.39 6.96
C LEU A 91 -1.56 -6.15 8.23
N ASP A 92 -1.52 -5.46 9.38
CA ASP A 92 -1.18 -6.08 10.67
C ASP A 92 -2.19 -7.15 11.08
N LYS A 93 -3.48 -6.89 10.85
CA LYS A 93 -4.54 -7.84 11.17
C LYS A 93 -4.56 -9.05 10.23
N TYR A 94 -4.19 -8.85 8.96
CA TYR A 94 -4.12 -9.91 7.97
C TYR A 94 -2.91 -10.83 8.19
N PHE A 95 -1.70 -10.27 8.30
CA PHE A 95 -0.47 -11.05 8.46
C PHE A 95 -0.21 -11.52 9.89
N GLY A 96 -0.81 -10.88 10.90
CA GLY A 96 -0.62 -11.22 12.31
C GLY A 96 0.76 -10.78 12.84
N SER A 97 0.89 -9.50 13.19
CA SER A 97 2.17 -8.83 13.51
C SER A 97 3.03 -8.58 12.27
N VAL A 98 2.51 -7.76 11.35
CA VAL A 98 3.13 -7.55 10.03
C VAL A 98 4.55 -7.00 10.13
N CYS A 99 5.45 -7.53 9.31
CA CYS A 99 6.79 -7.02 9.09
C CYS A 99 7.08 -6.73 7.61
N GLU A 100 8.22 -6.08 7.34
CA GLU A 100 8.63 -5.78 5.95
C GLU A 100 8.81 -7.03 5.10
N LEU A 101 9.25 -8.15 5.69
CA LEU A 101 9.44 -9.40 4.94
C LEU A 101 8.11 -9.96 4.45
N ASP A 102 7.04 -9.87 5.25
CA ASP A 102 5.72 -10.37 4.85
C ASP A 102 5.22 -9.67 3.58
N ILE A 103 5.45 -8.36 3.49
CA ILE A 103 5.11 -7.55 2.31
C ILE A 103 6.02 -7.86 1.13
N ILE A 104 7.28 -8.23 1.36
CA ILE A 104 8.21 -8.61 0.28
C ILE A 104 7.81 -9.96 -0.33
N PHE A 105 7.47 -10.94 0.52
CA PHE A 105 7.14 -12.29 0.09
C PHE A 105 5.72 -12.42 -0.44
N ASN A 106 4.77 -11.62 0.08
CA ASN A 106 3.36 -11.65 -0.29
C ASN A 106 2.92 -10.26 -0.81
N PHE A 107 3.67 -9.71 -1.76
CA PHE A 107 3.44 -8.34 -2.25
C PHE A 107 2.07 -8.22 -2.92
N GLU A 108 1.63 -9.27 -3.62
CA GLU A 108 0.32 -9.38 -4.24
C GLU A 108 -0.81 -9.30 -3.22
N LYS A 109 -0.68 -9.96 -2.06
CA LYS A 109 -1.67 -9.87 -0.97
C LYS A 109 -1.74 -8.45 -0.41
N ALA A 110 -0.62 -7.75 -0.31
CA ALA A 110 -0.63 -6.33 0.05
C ALA A 110 -1.38 -5.48 -0.99
N TYR A 111 -1.21 -5.73 -2.29
CA TYR A 111 -2.01 -5.06 -3.32
C TYR A 111 -3.51 -5.41 -3.24
N PHE A 112 -3.88 -6.66 -2.97
CA PHE A 112 -5.28 -7.06 -2.83
C PHE A 112 -5.95 -6.35 -1.65
N ILE A 113 -5.29 -6.33 -0.48
CA ILE A 113 -5.79 -5.60 0.69
C ILE A 113 -5.91 -4.10 0.39
N LEU A 114 -4.95 -3.53 -0.32
CA LEU A 114 -4.99 -2.13 -0.73
C LEU A 114 -6.17 -1.87 -1.67
N ASP A 115 -6.41 -2.76 -2.63
CA ASP A 115 -7.45 -2.63 -3.65
C ASP A 115 -8.86 -2.91 -3.12
N GLU A 116 -9.00 -3.61 -1.99
CA GLU A 116 -10.26 -3.76 -1.25
C GLU A 116 -10.52 -2.55 -0.32
N PHE A 117 -9.47 -1.83 0.06
CA PHE A 117 -9.58 -0.64 0.91
C PHE A 117 -9.73 0.67 0.13
N LEU A 118 -8.95 0.82 -0.95
CA LEU A 118 -8.88 2.02 -1.79
C LEU A 118 -9.19 1.67 -3.24
N LEU A 119 -9.99 2.51 -3.89
CA LEU A 119 -10.30 2.38 -5.30
C LEU A 119 -10.31 3.77 -5.96
N ALA A 120 -9.70 3.87 -7.15
CA ALA A 120 -9.64 5.10 -7.93
C ALA A 120 -9.13 6.34 -7.14
N GLY A 121 -8.22 6.13 -6.19
CA GLY A 121 -7.64 7.22 -5.38
C GLY A 121 -8.50 7.67 -4.20
N GLU A 122 -9.58 6.94 -3.89
CA GLU A 122 -10.50 7.24 -2.80
C GLU A 122 -10.72 6.02 -1.89
N VAL A 123 -11.16 6.27 -0.66
CA VAL A 123 -11.53 5.20 0.29
C VAL A 123 -12.87 4.62 -0.12
N GLN A 124 -12.92 3.31 -0.38
CA GLN A 124 -14.17 2.63 -0.76
C GLN A 124 -14.90 2.03 0.44
N GLU A 125 -14.15 1.45 1.38
CA GLU A 125 -14.69 0.77 2.56
C GLU A 125 -13.99 1.30 3.82
N THR A 126 -14.78 1.80 4.76
CA THR A 126 -14.28 2.42 5.98
C THR A 126 -14.25 1.43 7.15
N SER A 127 -14.87 0.26 7.03
CA SER A 127 -14.89 -0.77 8.05
C SER A 127 -13.75 -1.78 7.85
N LYS A 128 -12.80 -1.81 8.79
CA LYS A 128 -11.71 -2.82 8.81
C LYS A 128 -12.25 -4.25 8.71
N LYS A 129 -13.37 -4.51 9.41
CA LYS A 129 -13.99 -5.83 9.47
C LYS A 129 -14.51 -6.27 8.10
N GLN A 130 -15.07 -5.34 7.33
CA GLN A 130 -15.62 -5.65 6.01
C GLN A 130 -14.51 -5.92 5.00
N VAL A 131 -13.46 -5.07 4.97
CA VAL A 131 -12.27 -5.30 4.12
C VAL A 131 -11.67 -6.67 4.40
N LEU A 132 -11.39 -6.99 5.67
CA LEU A 132 -10.79 -8.28 6.02
C LEU A 132 -11.69 -9.49 5.71
N LYS A 133 -13.01 -9.31 5.82
CA LYS A 133 -13.98 -10.36 5.45
C LYS A 133 -13.96 -10.61 3.94
N ALA A 134 -13.90 -9.56 3.13
CA ALA A 134 -13.85 -9.66 1.68
C ALA A 134 -12.53 -10.33 1.22
N ILE A 135 -11.39 -9.91 1.77
CA ILE A 135 -10.09 -10.54 1.51
C ILE A 135 -10.10 -12.03 1.90
N ALA A 136 -10.64 -12.38 3.08
CA ALA A 136 -10.71 -13.78 3.50
C ALA A 136 -11.58 -14.63 2.55
N ALA A 137 -12.67 -14.07 2.02
CA ALA A 137 -13.50 -14.77 1.03
C ALA A 137 -12.76 -14.93 -0.31
N GLN A 138 -12.00 -13.93 -0.74
CA GLN A 138 -11.16 -14.00 -1.94
C GLN A 138 -10.04 -15.05 -1.81
N ASP A 139 -9.40 -15.13 -0.64
CA ASP A 139 -8.37 -16.13 -0.36
C ASP A 139 -8.92 -17.56 -0.46
N LEU A 140 -10.11 -17.82 0.12
CA LEU A 140 -10.77 -19.13 0.02
C LEU A 140 -11.07 -19.53 -1.44
N LEU A 141 -11.59 -18.59 -2.23
CA LEU A 141 -11.86 -18.84 -3.65
C LEU A 141 -10.57 -19.12 -4.42
N GLN A 142 -9.48 -18.39 -4.11
CA GLN A 142 -8.18 -18.60 -4.73
C GLN A 142 -7.61 -19.99 -4.39
N GLU A 143 -7.81 -20.48 -3.16
CA GLU A 143 -7.41 -21.82 -2.73
C GLU A 143 -8.21 -22.92 -3.45
N GLU A 144 -9.52 -22.75 -3.61
CA GLU A 144 -10.38 -23.67 -4.36
C GLU A 144 -9.99 -23.80 -5.84
N GLU A 145 -9.48 -22.72 -6.44
CA GLU A 145 -9.01 -22.70 -7.84
C GLU A 145 -7.58 -23.25 -8.02
N THR A 146 -6.77 -23.33 -6.95
CA THR A 146 -5.43 -23.91 -7.07
C THR A 146 -5.49 -25.44 -7.23
N PRO A 147 -4.81 -26.01 -8.24
CA PRO A 147 -5.01 -27.40 -8.66
C PRO A 147 -4.34 -28.44 -7.75
N GLN A 148 -4.28 -28.24 -6.43
CA GLN A 148 -3.93 -29.33 -5.51
C GLN A 148 -5.00 -30.43 -5.56
N GLY A 149 -6.28 -30.05 -5.65
CA GLY A 149 -7.38 -30.99 -5.89
C GLY A 149 -7.28 -31.71 -7.25
N PHE A 150 -6.71 -31.08 -8.28
CA PHE A 150 -6.59 -31.71 -9.60
C PHE A 150 -5.56 -32.85 -9.61
N PHE A 151 -4.43 -32.70 -8.91
CA PHE A 151 -3.40 -33.75 -8.83
C PHE A 151 -3.81 -34.89 -7.89
N GLU A 152 -4.53 -34.60 -6.80
CA GLU A 152 -5.07 -35.62 -5.89
C GLU A 152 -6.26 -36.37 -6.52
N ASP A 153 -7.19 -35.68 -7.21
CA ASP A 153 -8.32 -36.34 -7.91
C ASP A 153 -7.86 -37.24 -9.07
N HIS A 154 -6.68 -36.99 -9.65
CA HIS A 154 -6.11 -37.81 -10.73
C HIS A 154 -5.04 -38.79 -10.23
N GLY A 155 -4.79 -38.89 -8.92
CA GLY A 155 -3.91 -39.89 -8.32
C GLY A 155 -2.45 -39.82 -8.78
N LEU A 156 -1.93 -38.62 -9.06
CA LEU A 156 -0.54 -38.40 -9.51
C LEU A 156 0.39 -37.90 -8.39
N GLY A 157 0.02 -38.14 -7.12
CA GLY A 157 0.80 -37.82 -5.92
C GLY A 157 1.62 -38.99 -5.38
#